data_AF-A0A392QU34-F1
#
_entry.id   AF-A0A392QU34-F1
#
_cell.length_a   1.000
_cell.length_b   1.000
_cell.length_c   1.000
_cell.angle_alpha   90.00
_cell.angle_beta   90.00
_cell.angle_gamma   90.00
#
_symmetry.space_group_name_H-M   'P 1'
#
loop_
_entity.id
_entity.type
_entity.pdbx_description
1 polymer ?
#
loop_
_entity_poly.entity_id
_entity_poly.type
_entity_poly.pdbx_seq_one_letter_code
_entity_poly.pdbx_strand_id
1 'polypeptide(L)'
;TRFVHGEDGLSEALRATEALRPGSETKLDWKTIEGIAEDVPSCSLAYDDVLNQSLVDLSVSSGLFDSKSAARRLLKQGGLYLNNSRVDSENKKIEAADIVDGKVLLLSAGKKNKVLVRIA
;
A
#
# COMPACT_ATOMS: atom_id res chain seq x y z
N THR A 1 -5.09 -27.33 -2.07
CA THR A 1 -4.30 -26.97 -3.27
C THR A 1 -2.89 -26.62 -2.82
N ARG A 2 -2.05 -27.59 -2.42
CA ARG A 2 -0.98 -28.24 -3.21
C ARG A 2 -0.31 -27.33 -4.26
N PHE A 3 1.01 -27.18 -4.10
CA PHE A 3 2.02 -26.73 -5.07
C PHE A 3 2.19 -25.23 -5.34
N VAL A 4 2.97 -24.55 -4.50
CA VAL A 4 4.07 -23.57 -4.77
C VAL A 4 4.21 -22.76 -3.47
N HIS A 5 5.24 -22.91 -2.66
CA HIS A 5 6.60 -22.48 -2.95
C HIS A 5 7.62 -23.44 -2.34
N GLY A 6 8.63 -23.77 -3.16
CA GLY A 6 9.82 -24.47 -2.71
C GLY A 6 10.57 -23.69 -1.63
N GLU A 7 11.62 -24.31 -1.13
CA GLU A 7 12.33 -24.04 0.12
C GLU A 7 12.88 -22.60 0.32
N ASP A 8 12.72 -21.70 -0.67
CA ASP A 8 12.95 -20.24 -0.60
C ASP A 8 11.82 -19.43 0.07
N GLY A 9 10.60 -19.97 0.15
CA GLY A 9 9.42 -19.24 0.64
C GLY A 9 9.51 -18.78 2.09
N LEU A 10 10.31 -19.45 2.92
CA LEU A 10 10.48 -19.09 4.34
C LEU A 10 11.27 -17.77 4.50
N SER A 11 12.30 -17.58 3.68
CA SER A 11 13.14 -16.38 3.69
C SER A 11 12.39 -15.18 3.08
N GLU A 12 11.61 -15.43 2.03
CA GLU A 12 10.73 -14.44 1.42
C GLU A 12 9.63 -13.98 2.39
N ALA A 13 8.99 -14.92 3.11
CA ALA A 13 7.98 -14.60 4.12
C ALA A 13 8.56 -13.77 5.29
N LEU A 14 9.77 -14.11 5.76
CA LEU A 14 10.44 -13.35 6.81
C LEU A 14 10.77 -11.91 6.37
N ARG A 15 11.34 -11.76 5.17
CA ARG A 15 11.61 -10.43 4.57
C ARG A 15 10.32 -9.65 4.34
N ALA A 16 9.26 -10.31 3.89
CA ALA A 16 7.96 -9.70 3.71
C ALA A 16 7.41 -9.17 5.04
N THR A 17 7.53 -9.94 6.12
CA THR A 17 7.08 -9.55 7.45
C THR A 17 7.86 -8.34 8.00
N GLU A 18 9.17 -8.30 7.76
CA GLU A 18 10.07 -7.24 8.22
C GLU A 18 9.93 -5.94 7.40
N ALA A 19 9.77 -6.08 6.08
CA ALA A 19 9.46 -4.97 5.18
C ALA A 19 8.04 -4.41 5.41
N LEU A 20 7.12 -5.21 5.96
CA LEU A 20 5.78 -4.74 6.33
C LEU A 20 5.71 -3.91 7.62
N ARG A 21 6.81 -3.81 8.37
CA ARG A 21 6.84 -2.98 9.58
C ARG A 21 6.72 -1.51 9.18
N PRO A 22 5.73 -0.76 9.69
CA PRO A 22 5.57 0.65 9.37
C PRO A 22 6.85 1.42 9.74
N GLY A 23 7.45 2.10 8.75
CA GLY A 23 8.70 2.86 8.91
C GLY A 23 10.00 2.12 8.58
N SER A 24 9.96 0.92 8.00
CA SER A 24 11.18 0.30 7.45
C SER A 24 11.65 1.07 6.21
N GLU A 25 12.93 1.48 6.16
CA GLU A 25 13.58 2.10 4.98
C GLU A 25 13.76 1.13 3.81
N THR A 26 13.43 -0.15 4.01
CA THR A 26 13.48 -1.18 2.98
C THR A 26 12.44 -0.89 1.91
N LYS A 27 12.89 -0.62 0.68
CA LYS A 27 12.02 -0.55 -0.49
C LYS A 27 11.25 -1.87 -0.58
N LEU A 28 9.92 -1.78 -0.48
CA LEU A 28 9.04 -2.91 -0.69
C LEU A 28 9.01 -3.23 -2.17
N ASP A 29 9.44 -4.43 -2.55
CA ASP A 29 9.31 -4.92 -3.92
C ASP A 29 7.85 -5.28 -4.23
N TRP A 30 7.46 -5.15 -5.50
CA TRP A 30 6.10 -5.49 -5.95
C TRP A 30 5.70 -6.93 -5.58
N LYS A 31 6.65 -7.88 -5.59
CA LYS A 31 6.43 -9.29 -5.19
C LYS A 31 6.06 -9.44 -3.72
N THR A 32 6.73 -8.69 -2.84
CA THR A 32 6.43 -8.67 -1.41
C THR A 32 5.06 -8.08 -1.14
N ILE A 33 4.74 -7.00 -1.83
CA ILE A 33 3.41 -6.37 -1.78
C ILE A 33 2.36 -7.35 -2.32
N GLU A 34 2.64 -8.07 -3.40
CA GLU A 34 1.71 -9.06 -3.95
C GLU A 34 1.51 -10.26 -3.02
N GLY A 35 2.56 -10.71 -2.32
CA GLY A 35 2.45 -11.78 -1.33
C GLY A 35 1.51 -11.43 -0.16
N ILE A 36 1.43 -10.16 0.25
CA ILE A 36 0.44 -9.74 1.26
C ILE A 36 -0.95 -9.49 0.69
N ALA A 37 -1.09 -9.40 -0.65
CA ALA A 37 -2.38 -9.19 -1.31
C ALA A 37 -3.37 -10.32 -1.03
N GLU A 38 -2.89 -11.52 -0.70
CA GLU A 38 -3.74 -12.64 -0.31
C GLU A 38 -4.40 -12.43 1.06
N ASP A 39 -3.74 -11.69 1.96
CA ASP A 39 -4.20 -11.42 3.33
C ASP A 39 -4.87 -10.05 3.51
N VAL A 40 -4.76 -9.15 2.52
CA VAL A 40 -5.31 -7.79 2.60
C VAL A 40 -6.17 -7.46 1.38
N PRO A 41 -7.22 -6.64 1.52
CA PRO A 41 -8.02 -6.21 0.39
C PRO A 41 -7.17 -5.54 -0.70
N SER A 42 -7.35 -5.98 -1.94
CA SER A 42 -6.73 -5.39 -3.12
C SER A 42 -7.78 -4.81 -4.07
N CYS A 43 -7.50 -3.67 -4.67
CA CYS A 43 -8.28 -3.09 -5.74
C CYS A 43 -7.43 -2.88 -7.00
N SER A 44 -8.06 -2.77 -8.16
CA SER A 44 -7.40 -2.44 -9.42
C SER A 44 -7.88 -1.07 -9.90
N LEU A 45 -6.95 -0.17 -10.20
CA LEU A 45 -7.20 1.18 -10.71
C LEU A 45 -6.30 1.43 -11.93
N ALA A 46 -6.77 2.25 -12.86
CA ALA A 46 -5.97 2.63 -14.02
C ALA A 46 -4.79 3.52 -13.59
N TYR A 47 -3.66 3.42 -14.29
CA TYR A 47 -2.49 4.27 -14.00
C TYR A 47 -2.84 5.77 -13.99
N ASP A 48 -3.66 6.22 -14.93
CA ASP A 48 -4.10 7.62 -15.06
C ASP A 48 -5.00 8.06 -13.89
N ASP A 49 -5.81 7.15 -13.35
CA ASP A 49 -6.67 7.41 -12.18
C ASP A 49 -5.88 7.42 -10.86
N VAL A 50 -4.68 6.88 -10.85
CA VAL A 50 -3.82 6.84 -9.66
C VAL A 50 -2.83 7.99 -9.69
N LEU A 51 -2.20 8.24 -10.83
CA LEU A 51 -1.22 9.31 -11.00
C LEU A 51 -1.89 10.67 -10.78
N ASN A 52 -1.22 11.58 -10.06
CA ASN A 52 -1.73 12.91 -9.68
C ASN A 52 -2.98 12.91 -8.80
N GLN A 53 -3.52 11.74 -8.42
CA GLN A 53 -4.65 11.65 -7.51
C GLN A 53 -4.21 11.97 -6.08
N SER A 54 -5.08 12.64 -5.32
CA SER A 54 -4.82 12.88 -3.90
C SER A 54 -4.79 11.56 -3.16
N LEU A 55 -3.84 11.38 -2.24
CA LEU A 55 -3.77 10.18 -1.39
C LEU A 55 -5.08 9.92 -0.63
N VAL A 56 -5.76 10.98 -0.20
CA VAL A 56 -7.08 10.93 0.47
C VAL A 56 -8.15 10.34 -0.45
N ASP A 57 -8.21 10.79 -1.70
CA ASP A 57 -9.18 10.29 -2.68
C ASP A 57 -8.88 8.84 -3.01
N LEU A 58 -7.61 8.51 -3.26
CA LEU A 58 -7.15 7.16 -3.51
C LEU A 58 -7.51 6.21 -2.35
N SER A 59 -7.33 6.65 -1.10
CA SER A 59 -7.65 5.83 0.08
C SER A 59 -9.14 5.52 0.21
N VAL A 60 -10.02 6.40 -0.28
CA VAL A 60 -11.47 6.15 -0.31
C VAL A 60 -11.82 5.26 -1.50
N SER A 61 -11.29 5.57 -2.68
CA SER A 61 -11.49 4.78 -3.91
C SER A 61 -10.98 3.34 -3.77
N SER A 62 -9.92 3.14 -2.99
CA SER A 62 -9.38 1.81 -2.69
C SER A 62 -10.18 1.06 -1.61
N GLY A 63 -11.15 1.70 -0.95
CA GLY A 63 -11.92 1.12 0.14
C GLY A 63 -11.18 1.07 1.48
N LEU A 64 -10.07 1.82 1.66
CA LEU A 64 -9.37 1.91 2.95
C LEU A 64 -10.16 2.75 3.97
N PHE A 65 -10.94 3.72 3.49
CA PHE A 65 -11.84 4.53 4.32
C PHE A 65 -13.21 4.70 3.66
N ASP A 66 -14.26 4.75 4.47
CA ASP A 66 -15.62 5.02 4.01
C ASP A 66 -15.82 6.47 3.54
N SER A 67 -14.95 7.40 3.95
CA SER A 67 -15.09 8.81 3.62
C SER A 67 -13.76 9.57 3.61
N LYS A 68 -13.72 10.66 2.81
CA LYS A 68 -12.55 11.55 2.70
C LYS A 68 -12.22 12.25 4.03
N SER A 69 -13.24 12.55 4.84
CA SER A 69 -13.06 13.18 6.16
C SER A 69 -12.36 12.24 7.16
N ALA A 70 -12.71 10.95 7.15
CA ALA A 70 -12.04 9.95 7.97
C ALA A 70 -10.56 9.79 7.58
N ALA A 71 -10.27 9.71 6.28
CA ALA A 71 -8.90 9.65 5.76
C ALA A 71 -8.07 10.89 6.17
N ARG A 72 -8.62 12.11 6.01
CA ARG A 72 -7.94 13.35 6.44
C ARG A 72 -7.67 13.40 7.93
N ARG A 73 -8.62 12.92 8.75
CA ARG A 73 -8.43 12.87 10.21
C ARG A 73 -7.27 11.95 10.57
N LEU A 74 -7.19 10.77 9.97
CA LEU A 74 -6.12 9.82 10.24
C LEU A 74 -4.76 10.34 9.75
N LEU A 75 -4.74 10.99 8.59
CA LEU A 75 -3.56 11.66 8.03
C LEU A 75 -3.03 12.72 9.00
N LYS A 76 -3.90 13.61 9.52
CA LYS A 76 -3.51 14.63 10.52
C LYS A 76 -3.01 14.04 11.83
N GLN A 77 -3.41 12.81 12.14
CA GLN A 77 -2.91 12.05 13.30
C GLN A 77 -1.59 11.31 13.03
N GLY A 78 -1.03 11.41 11.82
CA GLY A 78 0.17 10.66 11.41
C GLY A 78 -0.09 9.15 11.28
N GLY A 79 -1.33 8.77 11.01
CA GLY A 79 -1.78 7.39 10.89
C GLY A 79 -1.83 6.86 9.45
N LEU A 80 -1.57 7.70 8.45
CA LEU A 80 -1.62 7.30 7.04
C LEU A 80 -0.22 7.08 6.47
N TYR A 81 -0.06 5.98 5.75
CA TYR A 81 1.20 5.57 5.15
C TYR A 81 1.00 5.17 3.69
N LEU A 82 1.98 5.53 2.87
CA LEU A 82 2.10 5.20 1.45
C LEU A 82 3.41 4.44 1.26
N ASN A 83 3.35 3.22 0.74
CA ASN A 83 4.49 2.31 0.62
C ASN A 83 5.35 2.27 1.88
N ASN A 84 4.69 2.14 3.03
CA ASN A 84 5.32 2.08 4.35
C ASN A 84 5.97 3.39 4.85
N SER A 85 5.94 4.45 4.04
CA SER A 85 6.36 5.79 4.40
C SER A 85 5.19 6.60 4.96
N ARG A 86 5.41 7.30 6.07
CA ARG A 86 4.37 8.16 6.67
C ARG A 86 4.10 9.36 5.75
N VAL A 87 2.82 9.68 5.55
CA VAL A 87 2.41 10.88 4.80
C VAL A 87 1.72 11.86 5.74
N ASP A 88 2.32 13.05 5.88
CA ASP A 88 1.78 14.12 6.73
C ASP A 88 1.08 15.23 5.93
N SER A 89 1.18 15.22 4.60
CA SER A 89 0.60 16.24 3.73
C SER A 89 -0.74 15.81 3.14
N GLU A 90 -1.81 16.53 3.44
CA GLU A 90 -3.14 16.26 2.87
C GLU A 90 -3.25 16.54 1.36
N ASN A 91 -2.34 17.38 0.85
CA ASN A 91 -2.19 17.68 -0.56
C ASN A 91 -1.17 16.76 -1.26
N LYS A 92 -0.68 15.70 -0.59
CA LYS A 92 0.21 14.73 -1.24
C LYS A 92 -0.57 14.05 -2.37
N LYS A 93 -0.05 14.24 -3.57
CA LYS A 93 -0.48 13.52 -4.76
C LYS A 93 0.41 12.32 -4.96
N ILE A 94 -0.15 11.28 -5.57
CA ILE A 94 0.64 10.11 -5.98
C ILE A 94 1.47 10.50 -7.19
N GLU A 95 2.77 10.29 -7.08
CA GLU A 95 3.72 10.48 -8.17
C GLU A 95 4.10 9.11 -8.76
N ALA A 96 4.61 9.09 -10.00
CA ALA A 96 5.06 7.84 -10.61
C ALA A 96 6.14 7.13 -9.78
N ALA A 97 6.96 7.89 -9.05
CA ALA A 97 7.97 7.36 -8.13
C ALA A 97 7.39 6.69 -6.88
N ASP A 98 6.14 7.03 -6.51
CA ASP A 98 5.40 6.35 -5.46
C ASP A 98 4.77 5.05 -5.97
N ILE A 99 4.79 4.74 -7.27
CA ILE A 99 4.24 3.49 -7.79
C ILE A 99 5.36 2.45 -7.83
N VAL A 100 5.24 1.41 -7.01
CA VAL A 100 6.24 0.35 -6.94
C VAL A 100 6.23 -0.43 -8.24
N ASP A 101 7.36 -0.41 -8.94
CA ASP A 101 7.58 -1.01 -10.28
C ASP A 101 6.55 -0.56 -11.33
N GLY A 102 5.85 0.56 -11.12
CA GLY A 102 4.75 0.99 -11.98
C GLY A 102 3.52 0.08 -11.94
N LYS A 103 3.46 -0.86 -10.99
CA LYS A 103 2.46 -1.93 -10.95
C LYS A 103 1.58 -1.91 -9.72
N VAL A 104 2.10 -1.52 -8.56
CA VAL A 104 1.34 -1.60 -7.30
C VAL A 104 1.64 -0.41 -6.38
N LEU A 105 0.68 -0.07 -5.53
CA LEU A 105 0.88 0.78 -4.35
C LEU A 105 0.33 0.11 -3.11
N LEU A 106 1.00 0.33 -1.99
CA LEU A 106 0.53 -0.11 -0.68
C LEU A 106 0.06 1.08 0.13
N LEU A 107 -1.23 1.12 0.44
CA LEU A 107 -1.80 2.09 1.37
C LEU A 107 -1.96 1.43 2.74
N SER A 108 -1.62 2.15 3.80
CA SER A 108 -1.83 1.66 5.16
C SER A 108 -2.40 2.74 6.06
N ALA A 109 -3.47 2.39 6.77
CA ALA A 109 -4.08 3.17 7.84
C ALA A 109 -3.71 2.53 9.18
N GLY A 110 -2.67 3.06 9.80
CA GLY A 110 -2.10 2.55 11.05
C GLY A 110 -1.43 1.18 10.86
N LYS A 111 -1.51 0.33 11.89
CA LYS A 111 -0.83 -0.98 11.91
C LYS A 111 -1.65 -2.14 11.34
N LYS A 112 -2.98 -2.00 11.29
CA LYS A 112 -3.91 -3.11 11.00
C LYS A 112 -4.60 -3.00 9.65
N ASN A 113 -4.88 -1.79 9.17
CA ASN A 113 -5.63 -1.61 7.94
C ASN A 113 -4.64 -1.35 6.81
N LYS A 114 -4.56 -2.27 5.86
CA LYS A 114 -3.73 -2.14 4.66
C LYS A 114 -4.59 -2.47 3.46
N VAL A 115 -4.38 -1.74 2.37
CA VAL A 115 -5.04 -1.97 1.10
C VAL A 115 -3.98 -1.89 0.01
N LEU A 116 -4.06 -2.83 -0.92
CA LEU A 116 -3.18 -2.88 -2.07
C LEU A 116 -3.90 -2.33 -3.29
N VAL A 117 -3.28 -1.38 -3.98
CA VAL A 117 -3.78 -0.81 -5.23
C VAL A 117 -2.94 -1.36 -6.37
N ARG A 118 -3.56 -2.16 -7.25
CA ARG A 118 -2.95 -2.66 -8.49
C ARG A 118 -3.19 -1.67 -9.59
N ILE A 119 -2.14 -1.36 -10.34
CA ILE A 119 -2.22 -0.58 -11.57
C ILE A 119 -2.57 -1.54 -12.71
N ALA A 120 -3.68 -1.26 -13.40
CA ALA A 120 -4.12 -1.97 -14.59
C ALA A 120 -3.65 -1.29 -15.88
#